data_AF-A0A2H6MYP1-F1
#
_entry.id   AF-A0A2H6MYP1-F1
#
_cell.length_a   1.000
_cell.length_b   1.000
_cell.length_c   1.000
_cell.angle_alpha   90.00
_cell.angle_beta   90.00
_cell.angle_gamma   90.00
#
_symmetry.space_group_name_H-M   'P 1'
#
loop_
_entity.id
_entity.type
_entity.pdbx_description
1 polymer ?
#
loop_
_entity_poly.entity_id
_entity_poly.type
_entity_poly.pdbx_seq_one_letter_code
_entity_poly.pdbx_strand_id
1 'polypeptide(L)'
;LIPPPFHFLKSALPPGPPVRLPRRPFLAPASKEQERRREKGTMKISWLTFAFLWGSICTRSGQGEAETRECIYYNANWELEKTNQSGVERCEGEKDKRLHCYASWRNNSGSIELVKKGCWLDDFNCYDRQECVATEENPQVYFCCCEGNFCNEKFIHLPEVTGPEGENQGYKSLNPVQ
;
A
#
# COMPACT_ATOMS: atom_id res chain seq x y z
N LEU A 1 -62.75 11.26 10.71
CA LEU A 1 -62.17 12.61 10.50
C LEU A 1 -60.68 12.44 10.30
N ILE A 2 -60.25 12.30 9.05
CA ILE A 2 -58.86 12.11 8.62
C ILE A 2 -58.57 13.26 7.64
N PRO A 3 -57.57 14.12 7.87
CA PRO A 3 -57.26 15.22 6.95
C PRO A 3 -56.57 14.71 5.65
N PRO A 4 -56.67 15.47 4.54
CA PRO A 4 -56.12 15.10 3.23
C PRO A 4 -54.61 15.38 3.10
N PRO A 5 -53.95 14.88 2.03
CA PRO A 5 -52.49 14.95 1.90
C PRO A 5 -52.01 16.33 1.42
N PHE A 6 -50.88 16.79 1.98
CA PHE A 6 -50.19 18.00 1.56
C PHE A 6 -49.54 17.81 0.18
N HIS A 7 -49.89 18.72 -0.74
CA HIS A 7 -49.23 18.90 -2.03
C HIS A 7 -47.80 19.38 -1.84
N PHE A 8 -46.81 18.61 -2.32
CA PHE A 8 -45.43 19.09 -2.47
C PHE A 8 -45.33 19.96 -3.74
N LEU A 9 -45.14 21.26 -3.55
CA LEU A 9 -44.75 22.19 -4.61
C LEU A 9 -43.34 21.82 -5.11
N LYS A 10 -43.21 21.52 -6.40
CA LYS A 10 -41.93 21.45 -7.12
C LYS A 10 -41.42 22.87 -7.35
N SER A 11 -40.41 23.30 -6.60
CA SER A 11 -39.67 24.54 -6.86
C SER A 11 -38.64 24.29 -7.97
N ALA A 12 -38.93 24.82 -9.16
CA ALA A 12 -37.99 24.88 -10.27
C ALA A 12 -36.99 26.03 -10.05
N LEU A 13 -35.69 25.71 -10.05
CA LEU A 13 -34.60 26.69 -9.97
C LEU A 13 -34.35 27.28 -11.38
N PRO A 14 -34.14 28.60 -11.54
CA PRO A 14 -33.83 29.20 -12.84
C PRO A 14 -32.40 28.86 -13.32
N PRO A 15 -32.15 28.82 -14.64
CA PRO A 15 -30.83 28.55 -15.20
C PRO A 15 -29.87 29.73 -14.98
N GLY A 16 -28.66 29.43 -14.50
CA GLY A 16 -27.57 30.41 -14.35
C GLY A 16 -26.96 30.87 -15.69
N PRO A 17 -26.26 32.01 -15.71
CA PRO A 17 -25.66 32.57 -16.92
C PRO A 17 -24.41 31.78 -17.37
N PRO A 18 -24.04 31.83 -18.66
CA PRO A 18 -22.89 31.09 -19.19
C PRO A 18 -21.57 31.71 -18.74
N VAL A 19 -20.69 30.88 -18.17
CA VAL A 19 -19.31 31.21 -17.82
C VAL A 19 -18.47 31.30 -19.10
N ARG A 20 -17.85 32.46 -19.35
CA ARG A 20 -16.99 32.72 -20.51
C ARG A 20 -15.55 32.33 -20.16
N LEU A 21 -15.03 31.26 -20.77
CA LEU A 21 -13.64 30.80 -20.61
C LEU A 21 -12.62 31.80 -21.21
N PRO A 22 -11.41 31.94 -20.64
CA PRO A 22 -10.35 32.77 -21.20
C PRO A 22 -9.69 32.09 -22.41
N ARG A 23 -9.45 32.87 -23.48
CA ARG A 23 -8.72 32.45 -24.68
C ARG A 23 -7.24 32.22 -24.35
N ARG A 24 -6.71 31.02 -24.64
CA ARG A 24 -5.27 30.77 -24.76
C ARG A 24 -4.71 31.44 -26.03
N PRO A 25 -3.51 32.04 -25.99
CA PRO A 25 -2.77 32.37 -27.20
C PRO A 25 -2.22 31.09 -27.84
N PHE A 26 -2.52 30.90 -29.13
CA PHE A 26 -1.84 29.95 -30.01
C PHE A 26 -0.78 30.74 -30.77
N LEU A 27 0.50 30.36 -30.66
CA LEU A 27 1.53 30.58 -31.70
C LEU A 27 2.83 29.84 -31.36
N ALA A 28 3.00 28.71 -32.03
CA ALA A 28 4.26 28.11 -32.48
C ALA A 28 3.94 27.49 -33.86
N PRO A 29 4.89 27.21 -34.78
CA PRO A 29 6.34 27.06 -34.57
C PRO A 29 7.21 27.79 -35.63
N ALA A 30 8.51 27.90 -35.37
CA ALA A 30 9.50 28.11 -36.43
C ALA A 30 10.64 27.10 -36.24
N SER A 31 10.68 26.11 -37.13
CA SER A 31 11.67 25.06 -37.19
C SER A 31 12.87 25.48 -38.06
N LYS A 32 14.07 25.14 -37.56
CA LYS A 32 15.26 24.68 -38.30
C LYS A 32 15.70 25.49 -39.53
N GLU A 33 16.82 26.20 -39.39
CA GLU A 33 17.77 26.44 -40.48
C GLU A 33 19.20 26.36 -39.93
N GLN A 34 20.11 25.91 -40.78
CA GLN A 34 21.42 25.32 -40.51
C GLN A 34 22.50 26.29 -40.00
N GLU A 35 23.45 25.78 -39.22
CA GLU A 35 24.86 26.18 -39.38
C GLU A 35 25.78 24.98 -39.10
N ARG A 36 26.40 24.49 -40.17
CA ARG A 36 27.34 23.37 -40.21
C ARG A 36 28.77 23.96 -40.11
N ARG A 37 29.38 23.98 -38.93
CA ARG A 37 30.83 24.25 -38.76
C ARG A 37 31.48 23.12 -37.97
N ARG A 38 32.07 22.18 -38.71
CA ARG A 38 32.87 21.05 -38.26
C ARG A 38 34.33 21.52 -38.17
N GLU A 39 34.78 21.97 -37.00
CA GLU A 39 36.20 22.17 -36.72
C GLU A 39 36.74 21.07 -35.81
N LYS A 40 37.85 20.47 -36.27
CA LYS A 40 38.59 19.40 -35.63
C LYS A 40 39.44 20.02 -34.50
N GLY A 41 39.31 19.50 -33.27
CA GLY A 41 40.03 20.02 -32.10
C GLY A 41 40.36 18.93 -31.07
N THR A 42 41.43 18.20 -31.36
CA THR A 42 42.43 17.60 -30.46
C THR A 42 42.16 17.58 -28.94
N MET A 43 41.86 16.37 -28.43
CA MET A 43 42.47 15.70 -27.27
C MET A 43 43.05 16.60 -26.15
N LYS A 44 42.23 16.88 -25.12
CA LYS A 44 42.68 17.18 -23.74
C LYS A 44 41.67 16.64 -22.73
N ILE A 45 41.62 15.31 -22.57
CA ILE A 45 40.99 14.67 -21.41
C ILE A 45 41.94 14.92 -20.23
N SER A 46 41.81 16.13 -19.68
CA SER A 46 42.53 16.59 -18.50
C SER A 46 41.98 15.84 -17.28
N TRP A 47 42.88 15.45 -16.39
CA TRP A 47 42.72 14.64 -15.17
C TRP A 47 41.66 15.08 -14.13
N LEU A 48 40.71 15.95 -14.48
CA LEU A 48 39.65 16.43 -13.60
C LEU A 48 38.36 15.59 -13.64
N THR A 49 38.28 14.56 -14.49
CA THR A 49 37.11 13.66 -14.57
C THR A 49 37.12 12.53 -13.53
N PHE A 50 38.26 12.22 -12.93
CA PHE A 50 38.38 11.10 -11.98
C PHE A 50 37.88 11.42 -10.56
N ALA A 51 37.77 12.70 -10.17
CA ALA A 51 37.26 13.10 -8.84
C ALA A 51 35.72 13.30 -8.80
N PHE A 52 35.05 13.37 -9.95
CA PHE A 52 33.60 13.54 -10.02
C PHE A 52 32.81 12.22 -9.91
N LEU A 53 33.49 11.08 -9.92
CA LEU A 53 32.86 9.75 -9.91
C LEU A 53 32.66 9.15 -8.50
N TRP A 54 33.13 9.79 -7.43
CA TRP A 54 33.00 9.26 -6.05
C TRP A 54 32.09 10.11 -5.13
N GLY A 55 31.50 11.18 -5.64
CA GLY A 55 30.88 12.21 -4.79
C GLY A 55 29.38 12.10 -4.52
N SER A 56 28.59 11.26 -5.22
CA SER A 56 27.11 11.42 -5.14
C SER A 56 26.30 10.17 -5.49
N ILE A 57 26.50 9.06 -4.78
CA ILE A 57 25.45 8.02 -4.70
C ILE A 57 25.27 7.58 -3.23
N CYS A 58 24.93 8.54 -2.38
CA CYS A 58 24.05 8.27 -1.23
C CYS A 58 22.65 8.70 -1.64
N THR A 59 22.10 8.11 -2.71
CA THR A 59 20.65 8.13 -2.91
C THR A 59 20.04 7.29 -1.80
N ARG A 60 19.71 7.98 -0.72
CA ARG A 60 18.68 7.62 0.26
C ARG A 60 17.69 6.67 -0.39
N SER A 61 17.67 5.41 0.03
CA SER A 61 16.51 4.54 -0.15
C SER A 61 15.36 5.22 0.58
N GLY A 62 14.66 6.11 -0.12
CA GLY A 62 13.28 6.38 0.23
C GLY A 62 12.57 5.08 -0.05
N GLN A 63 12.32 4.28 0.99
CA GLN A 63 11.23 3.32 0.95
C GLN A 63 10.04 4.13 0.48
N GLY A 64 9.63 3.93 -0.78
CA GLY A 64 8.40 4.50 -1.28
C GLY A 64 7.31 4.06 -0.32
N GLU A 65 6.55 5.01 0.20
CA GLU A 65 5.35 4.75 0.98
C GLU A 65 4.50 3.75 0.19
N ALA A 66 4.49 2.51 0.65
CA ALA A 66 3.88 1.40 -0.07
C ALA A 66 2.40 1.41 0.28
N GLU A 67 1.64 2.32 -0.35
CA GLU A 67 0.20 2.43 -0.15
C GLU A 67 -0.47 1.06 -0.38
N THR A 68 -1.06 0.49 0.68
CA THR A 68 -1.78 -0.79 0.62
C THR A 68 -3.12 -0.60 -0.09
N ARG A 69 -3.32 -1.33 -1.19
CA ARG A 69 -4.56 -1.32 -1.97
C ARG A 69 -5.22 -2.68 -2.09
N GLU A 70 -4.43 -3.75 -2.03
CA GLU A 70 -4.89 -5.12 -2.24
C GLU A 70 -4.26 -6.06 -1.20
N CYS A 71 -5.08 -6.93 -0.61
CA CYS A 71 -4.66 -7.90 0.40
C CYS A 71 -5.12 -9.32 0.00
N ILE A 72 -4.42 -10.33 0.51
CA ILE A 72 -4.92 -11.71 0.44
C ILE A 72 -6.15 -11.82 1.33
N TYR A 73 -7.24 -12.35 0.76
CA TYR A 73 -8.49 -12.60 1.46
C TYR A 73 -8.61 -14.09 1.82
N TYR A 74 -9.03 -14.35 3.05
CA TYR A 74 -9.39 -15.69 3.48
C TYR A 74 -10.44 -15.62 4.58
N ASN A 75 -11.40 -16.55 4.56
CA ASN A 75 -12.40 -16.69 5.60
C ASN A 75 -12.67 -18.17 5.90
N ALA A 76 -12.29 -18.65 7.09
CA ALA A 76 -12.58 -20.02 7.52
C ALA A 76 -14.09 -20.29 7.64
N ASN A 77 -14.88 -19.25 7.93
CA ASN A 77 -16.33 -19.36 8.19
C ASN A 77 -17.18 -18.92 6.98
N TRP A 78 -16.66 -19.15 5.77
CA TRP A 78 -17.24 -18.62 4.52
C TRP A 78 -18.64 -19.13 4.21
N GLU A 79 -18.97 -20.38 4.55
CA GLU A 79 -20.31 -20.97 4.32
C GLU A 79 -21.39 -20.26 5.15
N LEU A 80 -21.11 -19.98 6.43
CA LEU A 80 -22.04 -19.31 7.33
C LEU A 80 -22.16 -17.82 6.99
N GLU A 81 -21.04 -17.18 6.69
CA GLU A 81 -20.99 -15.75 6.34
C GLU A 81 -21.40 -15.48 4.88
N LYS A 82 -21.63 -16.52 4.07
CA LYS A 82 -21.95 -16.45 2.64
C LYS A 82 -20.95 -15.59 1.85
N THR A 83 -19.67 -15.81 2.13
CA THR A 83 -18.55 -15.13 1.47
C THR A 83 -17.73 -16.11 0.64
N ASN A 84 -16.73 -15.62 -0.09
CA ASN A 84 -15.74 -16.50 -0.70
C ASN A 84 -14.84 -17.10 0.38
N GLN A 85 -14.31 -18.31 0.17
CA GLN A 85 -13.34 -18.88 1.09
C GLN A 85 -11.99 -18.16 1.02
N SER A 86 -11.55 -17.84 -0.20
CA SER A 86 -10.25 -17.23 -0.48
C SER A 86 -10.34 -16.28 -1.66
N GLY A 87 -9.43 -15.33 -1.76
CA GLY A 87 -9.32 -14.45 -2.91
C GLY A 87 -8.38 -13.29 -2.69
N VAL A 88 -8.64 -12.20 -3.39
CA VAL A 88 -7.99 -10.90 -3.20
C VAL A 88 -9.04 -9.89 -2.79
N GLU A 89 -8.80 -9.17 -1.71
CA GLU A 89 -9.64 -8.07 -1.24
C GLU A 89 -9.01 -6.74 -1.65
N ARG A 90 -9.82 -5.86 -2.23
CA ARG A 90 -9.42 -4.49 -2.54
C ARG A 90 -9.80 -3.62 -1.36
N CYS A 91 -8.83 -2.94 -0.76
CA CYS A 91 -9.06 -2.21 0.48
C CYS A 91 -9.76 -0.88 0.22
N GLU A 92 -10.85 -0.64 0.95
CA GLU A 92 -11.60 0.60 0.92
C GLU A 92 -11.27 1.43 2.18
N GLY A 93 -10.89 2.69 1.98
CA GLY A 93 -10.48 3.58 3.08
C GLY A 93 -10.70 5.06 2.75
N GLU A 94 -10.57 5.89 3.77
CA GLU A 94 -10.59 7.35 3.62
C GLU A 94 -9.26 7.84 3.02
N LYS A 95 -9.29 8.92 2.22
CA LYS A 95 -8.12 9.42 1.47
C LYS A 95 -6.92 9.83 2.33
N ASP A 96 -7.15 10.11 3.61
CA ASP A 96 -6.15 10.58 4.57
C ASP A 96 -5.81 9.54 5.64
N LYS A 97 -6.30 8.31 5.48
CA LYS A 97 -6.09 7.21 6.41
C LYS A 97 -5.25 6.11 5.78
N ARG A 98 -4.35 5.52 6.54
CA ARG A 98 -3.55 4.39 6.09
C ARG A 98 -4.41 3.12 6.04
N LEU A 99 -4.07 2.24 5.11
CA LEU A 99 -4.66 0.91 4.99
C LEU A 99 -3.56 -0.12 5.13
N HIS A 100 -3.92 -1.26 5.69
CA HIS A 100 -3.01 -2.35 6.00
C HIS A 100 -3.65 -3.68 5.57
N CYS A 101 -2.86 -4.74 5.53
CA CYS A 101 -3.37 -6.10 5.48
C CYS A 101 -3.22 -6.76 6.85
N TYR A 102 -4.03 -7.78 7.12
CA TYR A 102 -3.89 -8.62 8.31
C TYR A 102 -3.96 -10.11 8.00
N ALA A 103 -3.44 -10.91 8.92
CA ALA A 103 -3.67 -12.36 8.98
C ALA A 103 -3.94 -12.79 10.42
N SER A 104 -4.85 -13.76 10.58
CA SER A 104 -5.13 -14.41 11.86
C SER A 104 -5.19 -15.91 11.73
N TRP A 105 -4.65 -16.62 12.72
CA TRP A 105 -4.58 -18.08 12.73
C TRP A 105 -4.59 -18.63 14.16
N ARG A 106 -4.87 -19.93 14.30
CA ARG A 106 -4.68 -20.69 15.53
C ARG A 106 -3.49 -21.62 15.36
N ASN A 107 -2.82 -21.91 16.47
CA ASN A 107 -1.73 -22.88 16.51
C ASN A 107 -2.05 -23.95 17.54
N ASN A 108 -2.68 -25.03 17.10
CA ASN A 108 -3.03 -26.16 17.94
C ASN A 108 -1.87 -27.16 17.95
N SER A 109 -0.99 -27.06 18.95
CA SER A 109 0.16 -27.97 19.14
C SER A 109 1.09 -28.09 17.91
N GLY A 110 1.28 -27.00 17.15
CA GLY A 110 2.10 -26.97 15.94
C GLY A 110 1.32 -27.08 14.62
N SER A 111 0.02 -27.38 14.68
CA SER A 111 -0.86 -27.32 13.50
C SER A 111 -1.43 -25.91 13.34
N ILE A 112 -1.20 -25.31 12.17
CA ILE A 112 -1.68 -23.98 11.84
C ILE A 112 -3.03 -24.05 11.18
N GLU A 113 -4.02 -23.43 11.81
CA GLU A 113 -5.37 -23.31 11.30
C GLU A 113 -5.63 -21.83 10.97
N LEU A 114 -5.71 -21.51 9.67
CA LEU A 114 -5.97 -20.14 9.24
C LEU A 114 -7.41 -19.74 9.61
N VAL A 115 -7.58 -18.54 10.17
CA VAL A 115 -8.90 -18.04 10.62
C VAL A 115 -9.43 -17.03 9.63
N LYS A 116 -8.74 -15.88 9.47
CA LYS A 116 -9.11 -14.83 8.51
C LYS A 116 -7.87 -14.12 7.95
N LYS A 117 -8.01 -13.59 6.73
CA LYS A 117 -7.07 -12.65 6.11
C LYS A 117 -7.86 -11.58 5.37
N GLY A 118 -7.32 -10.36 5.29
CA GLY A 118 -7.95 -9.30 4.53
C GLY A 118 -7.34 -7.92 4.78
N CYS A 119 -8.12 -6.90 4.47
CA CYS A 119 -7.81 -5.50 4.70
C CYS A 119 -8.01 -5.11 6.17
N TRP A 120 -7.16 -4.21 6.65
CA TRP A 120 -7.18 -3.66 8.00
C TRP A 120 -7.16 -2.13 7.92
N LEU A 121 -7.91 -1.49 8.80
CA LEU A 121 -8.04 -0.04 8.87
C LEU A 121 -6.78 0.58 9.51
N ASP A 122 -6.71 1.91 9.46
CA ASP A 122 -5.61 2.73 9.98
C ASP A 122 -5.30 2.43 11.44
N ASP A 123 -4.18 1.74 11.67
CA ASP A 123 -3.73 1.29 12.99
C ASP A 123 -2.22 1.51 13.11
N PHE A 124 -1.82 2.31 14.09
CA PHE A 124 -0.43 2.67 14.33
C PHE A 124 0.46 1.44 14.59
N ASN A 125 -0.11 0.32 15.03
CA ASN A 125 0.65 -0.91 15.22
C ASN A 125 1.16 -1.48 13.90
N CYS A 126 0.57 -1.11 12.76
CA CYS A 126 0.86 -1.68 11.45
C CYS A 126 1.77 -0.79 10.59
N TYR A 127 2.11 0.42 11.06
CA TYR A 127 2.85 1.41 10.29
C TYR A 127 4.26 0.92 9.98
N ASP A 128 4.69 1.14 8.74
CA ASP A 128 6.03 0.83 8.24
C ASP A 128 6.43 -0.66 8.40
N ARG A 129 5.45 -1.55 8.64
CA ARG A 129 5.67 -3.00 8.77
C ARG A 129 5.50 -3.71 7.44
N GLN A 130 6.57 -4.09 6.78
CA GLN A 130 6.49 -4.82 5.51
C GLN A 130 6.15 -6.30 5.67
N GLU A 131 6.42 -6.88 6.84
CA GLU A 131 6.21 -8.30 7.15
C GLU A 131 5.10 -8.49 8.18
N CYS A 132 4.22 -9.47 7.96
CA CYS A 132 3.15 -9.81 8.90
C CYS A 132 3.69 -10.71 10.03
N VAL A 133 4.06 -10.11 11.15
CA VAL A 133 4.65 -10.81 12.31
C VAL A 133 3.77 -10.65 13.55
N ALA A 134 3.38 -11.77 14.16
CA ALA A 134 2.74 -11.80 15.47
C ALA A 134 3.82 -11.91 16.56
N THR A 135 3.76 -11.07 17.58
CA THR A 135 4.75 -11.02 18.68
C THR A 135 4.21 -11.52 20.02
N GLU A 136 2.89 -11.70 20.13
CA GLU A 136 2.25 -12.14 21.37
C GLU A 136 2.65 -13.58 21.74
N GLU A 137 2.87 -13.83 23.03
CA GLU A 137 3.29 -15.14 23.54
C GLU A 137 2.07 -16.04 23.78
N ASN A 138 2.02 -17.18 23.08
CA ASN A 138 0.97 -18.21 23.19
C ASN A 138 -0.49 -17.71 23.22
N PRO A 139 -0.91 -16.81 22.29
CA PRO A 139 -2.31 -16.39 22.20
C PRO A 139 -3.22 -17.54 21.72
N GLN A 140 -4.50 -17.50 22.10
CA GLN A 140 -5.51 -18.42 21.57
C GLN A 140 -5.71 -18.24 20.06
N VAL A 141 -5.61 -17.00 19.58
CA VAL A 141 -5.68 -16.63 18.17
C VAL A 141 -4.55 -15.64 17.92
N TYR A 142 -3.64 -16.00 17.03
CA TYR A 142 -2.54 -15.15 16.59
C TYR A 142 -3.07 -14.10 15.61
N PHE A 143 -2.48 -12.91 15.64
CA PHE A 143 -2.81 -11.80 14.77
C PHE A 143 -1.55 -11.04 14.36
N CYS A 144 -1.46 -10.65 13.08
CA CYS A 144 -0.48 -9.71 12.59
C CYS A 144 -1.09 -8.77 11.56
N CYS A 145 -0.48 -7.60 11.39
CA CYS A 145 -0.78 -6.67 10.33
C CYS A 145 0.49 -6.12 9.68
N CYS A 146 0.37 -5.67 8.44
CA CYS A 146 1.46 -5.20 7.61
C CYS A 146 0.98 -4.17 6.58
N GLU A 147 1.91 -3.44 6.01
CA GLU A 147 1.73 -2.42 4.99
C GLU A 147 2.35 -2.86 3.67
N GLY A 148 1.65 -2.62 2.57
CA GLY A 148 2.02 -3.03 1.22
C GLY A 148 1.06 -4.08 0.64
N ASN A 149 0.97 -4.11 -0.69
CA ASN A 149 0.08 -5.03 -1.38
C ASN A 149 0.48 -6.48 -1.13
N PHE A 150 -0.52 -7.32 -0.78
CA PHE A 150 -0.36 -8.74 -0.51
C PHE A 150 0.64 -9.10 0.61
N CYS A 151 1.01 -8.16 1.47
CA CYS A 151 2.01 -8.39 2.52
C CYS A 151 1.58 -9.51 3.52
N ASN A 152 0.27 -9.77 3.62
CA ASN A 152 -0.30 -10.83 4.46
C ASN A 152 -0.34 -12.22 3.78
N GLU A 153 0.28 -12.38 2.61
CA GLU A 153 0.45 -13.70 1.98
C GLU A 153 1.19 -14.66 2.93
N LYS A 154 2.27 -14.17 3.53
CA LYS A 154 3.08 -14.89 4.51
C LYS A 154 2.89 -14.28 5.89
N PHE A 155 2.89 -15.12 6.92
CA PHE A 155 2.80 -14.68 8.31
C PHE A 155 3.74 -15.51 9.18
N ILE A 156 4.29 -14.87 10.21
CA ILE A 156 5.31 -15.46 11.10
C ILE A 156 4.91 -15.18 12.55
N HIS A 157 5.23 -16.11 13.45
CA HIS A 157 5.16 -15.88 14.89
C HIS A 157 6.59 -15.77 15.46
N LEU A 158 6.89 -14.64 16.09
CA LEU A 158 8.16 -14.38 16.78
C LEU A 158 7.85 -13.88 18.21
N PRO A 159 7.80 -14.75 19.23
CA PRO A 159 7.56 -14.31 20.59
C PRO A 159 8.68 -13.35 21.02
N GLU A 160 8.32 -12.24 21.65
CA GLU A 160 9.28 -11.24 22.11
C GLU A 160 10.18 -11.82 23.21
N VAL A 161 11.44 -12.11 22.90
CA VAL A 161 12.41 -12.64 23.88
C VAL A 161 12.83 -11.51 24.82
N THR A 162 12.21 -11.45 26.00
CA THR A 162 12.64 -10.56 27.08
C THR A 162 13.81 -11.21 27.83
N GLY A 163 15.01 -11.18 27.26
CA GLY A 163 16.22 -11.71 27.93
C GLY A 163 17.54 -11.34 27.23
N PRO A 164 18.67 -11.25 27.97
CA PRO A 164 19.98 -10.86 27.41
C PRO A 164 20.65 -11.93 26.52
N GLU A 165 19.96 -12.99 26.11
CA GLU A 165 20.48 -14.08 25.28
C GLU A 165 19.53 -14.42 24.10
N GLY A 166 19.07 -13.39 23.39
CA GLY A 166 18.07 -13.47 22.31
C GLY A 166 18.59 -13.99 20.96
N GLU A 167 19.49 -14.95 20.94
CA GLU A 167 20.03 -15.52 19.70
C GLU A 167 19.89 -17.05 19.77
N ASN A 168 18.68 -17.59 19.55
CA ASN A 168 18.39 -19.00 19.16
C ASN A 168 16.90 -19.41 19.31
N GLN A 169 15.93 -18.55 18.99
CA GLN A 169 14.54 -19.03 18.79
C GLN A 169 14.11 -18.78 17.36
N GLY A 170 14.03 -19.89 16.63
CA GLY A 170 13.95 -19.96 15.19
C GLY A 170 12.71 -19.28 14.62
N TYR A 171 12.96 -18.53 13.56
CA TYR A 171 12.07 -18.21 12.46
C TYR A 171 11.24 -19.44 12.07
N LYS A 172 10.04 -19.59 12.62
CA LYS A 172 9.06 -20.56 12.12
C LYS A 172 8.23 -19.85 11.05
N SER A 173 8.67 -19.95 9.79
CA SER A 173 7.80 -19.63 8.66
C SER A 173 6.63 -20.61 8.69
N LEU A 174 5.47 -20.13 9.12
CA LEU A 174 4.28 -20.94 9.21
C LEU A 174 3.66 -21.01 7.82
N ASN A 175 4.00 -22.06 7.08
CA ASN A 175 3.30 -22.35 5.83
C ASN A 175 1.91 -22.89 6.17
N PRO A 176 0.83 -22.40 5.53
CA PRO A 176 -0.46 -23.06 5.60
C PRO A 176 -0.29 -24.52 5.13
N VAL A 177 -0.76 -25.48 5.91
CA VAL A 177 -0.95 -26.85 5.39
C VAL A 177 -2.02 -26.73 4.31
N GLN A 178 -1.65 -27.05 3.07
CA GLN A 178 -2.55 -27.04 1.91
C GLN A 178 -3.66 -28.09 2.05
#